data_AF-A0AAD7NT45-F1
#
_entry.id   AF-A0AAD7NT45-F1
#
_cell.length_a   1.000
_cell.length_b   1.000
_cell.length_c   1.000
_cell.angle_alpha   90.00
_cell.angle_beta   90.00
_cell.angle_gamma   90.00
#
_symmetry.space_group_name_H-M   'P 1'
#
loop_
_entity.id
_entity.type
_entity.pdbx_description
1 polymer ?
#
loop_
_entity_poly.entity_id
_entity_poly.type
_entity_poly.pdbx_seq_one_letter_code
_entity_poly.pdbx_strand_id
1 'polypeptide(L)'
;MYGLYYTHRNQVLYLPLLGVRAEASIKELAAQVKLTQVYGNDRLFPIDASYSFPIPPRASVCGFVMIKQDGTRVVGSVLEKQEARKIYNTAVAKGQLASLMEQQTPDIFQVSVGNIPPDEQVQIELVYATELAEDEENDSIRFHLPFHIGARYGSAPAPLTRFTSTSAITSKSTPFLIINASVEAVAPIAKISSPSHTTTTELGSDPALPNFKELPFSHYARVSLSSNSPLTKDFVLTVKSAGLDAPRCVAELHPTHNTAALALTLVPRFTLPDLARQEFILLVDRSGSMTNKRISAARKALVVLLRALPHQDSLFQIVSFGSTVSELWPAGSRAYNQATLEEATRHVDGMDANYGGTEIRQALARCFRIRARDRPTSVLVLTDGEAYDVDGVLAEVSGAVKAAQERAPLRVSVLGIGNSVSTAMCEGIARVGHGACMLVTEEETTFTGKVARLLQAARTPLISNITVDWGRPELEDEFELVGKSEKVVEQKSEEKQKSLNIFDEAVDPTHLDKTGPPPPPRVILPPPSDVQQSPFKIRNLFPGTRVNIYAILQGRSSIPQTVTLHGSTPDGASISLPVPVTVSRLPSTPALHALAA
;
A
#
# COMPACT_ATOMS: atom_id res chain seq x y z
N MET A 1 -6.89 16.79 6.95
CA MET A 1 -7.82 16.56 8.10
C MET A 1 -8.78 15.44 7.70
N TYR A 2 -9.13 14.55 8.62
CA TYR A 2 -9.92 13.33 8.37
C TYR A 2 -11.04 13.21 9.40
N GLY A 3 -11.97 12.30 9.17
CA GLY A 3 -13.15 12.06 10.00
C GLY A 3 -14.45 12.36 9.27
N LEU A 4 -15.52 12.58 10.03
CA LEU A 4 -16.85 12.82 9.52
C LEU A 4 -17.07 14.31 9.24
N TYR A 5 -17.42 14.66 8.01
CA TYR A 5 -17.57 16.05 7.57
C TYR A 5 -18.75 16.21 6.61
N TYR A 6 -19.25 17.43 6.46
CA TYR A 6 -20.29 17.78 5.48
C TYR A 6 -19.93 19.08 4.76
N THR A 7 -20.58 19.34 3.63
CA THR A 7 -20.38 20.57 2.87
C THR A 7 -21.56 21.51 3.09
N HIS A 8 -21.29 22.72 3.58
CA HIS A 8 -22.29 23.78 3.72
C HIS A 8 -21.77 25.08 3.11
N ARG A 9 -22.53 25.69 2.20
CA ARG A 9 -22.14 26.93 1.49
C ARG A 9 -20.71 26.86 0.90
N ASN A 10 -20.38 25.72 0.30
CA ASN A 10 -19.08 25.43 -0.31
C ASN A 10 -17.88 25.39 0.67
N GLN A 11 -18.14 25.29 1.98
CA GLN A 11 -17.13 25.04 3.01
C GLN A 11 -17.30 23.62 3.58
N VAL A 12 -16.18 22.98 3.90
CA VAL A 12 -16.15 21.69 4.59
C VAL A 12 -16.15 21.92 6.09
N LEU A 13 -17.16 21.39 6.76
CA LEU A 13 -17.34 21.45 8.21
C LEU A 13 -17.28 20.04 8.78
N TYR A 14 -16.48 19.85 9.83
CA TYR A 14 -16.34 18.56 10.51
C TYR A 14 -17.33 18.45 11.66
N LEU A 15 -17.87 17.25 11.87
CA LEU A 15 -18.62 16.95 13.08
C LEU A 15 -17.63 16.80 14.25
N PRO A 16 -17.97 17.29 15.45
CA PRO A 16 -17.18 17.07 16.65
C PRO A 16 -16.89 15.59 16.89
N LEU A 17 -15.60 15.23 16.93
CA LEU A 17 -15.14 13.92 17.37
C LEU A 17 -15.19 13.86 18.90
N LEU A 18 -15.96 12.92 19.44
CA LEU A 18 -16.20 12.75 20.87
C LEU A 18 -15.34 11.64 21.48
N GLY A 19 -14.89 10.68 20.68
CA GLY A 19 -14.03 9.60 21.18
C GLY A 19 -13.48 8.71 20.09
N VAL A 20 -12.32 8.12 20.36
CA VAL A 20 -11.66 7.14 19.50
C VAL A 20 -11.24 5.93 20.32
N ARG A 21 -11.60 4.74 19.84
CA ARG A 21 -11.12 3.46 20.35
C ARG A 21 -10.51 2.65 19.22
N ALA A 22 -9.25 2.26 19.35
CA ALA A 22 -8.58 1.35 18.43
C ALA A 22 -8.23 0.06 19.15
N GLU A 23 -8.68 -1.06 18.61
CA GLU A 23 -8.37 -2.41 19.07
C GLU A 23 -7.57 -3.12 17.97
N ALA A 24 -6.28 -3.28 18.19
CA ALA A 24 -5.37 -3.97 17.28
C ALA A 24 -5.09 -5.39 17.80
N SER A 25 -5.27 -6.39 16.96
CA SER A 25 -4.80 -7.76 17.20
C SER A 25 -3.63 -8.02 16.26
N ILE A 26 -2.42 -7.96 16.82
CA ILE A 26 -1.15 -8.19 16.15
C ILE A 26 -0.79 -9.65 16.32
N LYS A 27 -0.70 -10.38 15.22
CA LYS A 27 -0.37 -11.80 15.18
C LYS A 27 0.74 -12.00 14.18
N GLU A 28 1.92 -12.32 14.70
CA GLU A 28 3.14 -12.44 13.92
C GLU A 28 3.41 -11.21 13.02
N LEU A 29 3.14 -11.31 11.72
CA LEU A 29 3.48 -10.32 10.69
C LEU A 29 2.25 -9.58 10.13
N ALA A 30 1.07 -9.82 10.70
CA ALA A 30 -0.17 -9.15 10.31
C ALA A 30 -0.88 -8.56 11.53
N ALA A 31 -1.69 -7.53 11.28
CA ALA A 31 -2.57 -6.96 12.28
C ALA A 31 -3.99 -6.81 11.74
N GLN A 32 -4.96 -7.17 12.57
CA GLN A 32 -6.34 -6.77 12.38
C GLN A 32 -6.64 -5.59 13.30
N VAL A 33 -7.22 -4.53 12.77
CA VAL A 33 -7.54 -3.33 13.53
C VAL A 33 -9.03 -3.07 13.45
N LYS A 34 -9.69 -2.98 14.62
CA LYS A 34 -11.02 -2.42 14.76
C LYS A 34 -10.89 -1.00 15.30
N LEU A 35 -11.24 -0.03 14.46
CA LEU A 35 -11.30 1.38 14.83
C LEU A 35 -12.76 1.77 15.04
N THR A 36 -13.03 2.39 16.19
CA THR A 36 -14.34 2.92 16.56
C THR A 36 -14.21 4.41 16.83
N GLN A 37 -14.99 5.23 16.14
CA GLN A 37 -15.01 6.68 16.31
C GLN A 37 -16.42 7.17 16.58
N VAL A 38 -16.58 8.02 17.58
CA VAL A 38 -17.88 8.58 17.98
C VAL A 38 -17.92 10.05 17.59
N TYR A 39 -18.93 10.43 16.82
CA TYR A 39 -19.18 11.80 16.39
C TYR A 39 -20.52 12.30 16.92
N GLY A 40 -20.60 13.59 17.24
CA GLY A 40 -21.87 14.25 17.58
C GLY A 40 -22.31 15.22 16.49
N ASN A 41 -23.60 15.31 16.22
CA ASN A 41 -24.17 16.39 15.44
C ASN A 41 -24.51 17.57 16.36
N ASP A 42 -23.67 18.60 16.37
CA ASP A 42 -23.86 19.84 17.14
C ASP A 42 -24.72 20.89 16.42
N ARG A 43 -25.42 20.50 15.33
CA ARG A 43 -26.24 21.40 14.51
C ARG A 43 -27.72 21.17 14.74
N LEU A 44 -28.49 22.21 14.45
CA LEU A 44 -29.96 22.24 14.59
C LEU A 44 -30.71 21.56 13.42
N PHE A 45 -29.99 20.92 12.50
CA PHE A 45 -30.57 20.28 11.31
C PHE A 45 -29.89 18.93 11.04
N PRO A 46 -30.57 17.98 10.38
CA PRO A 46 -29.99 16.69 10.01
C PRO A 46 -28.85 16.87 8.99
N ILE A 47 -27.77 16.12 9.16
CA ILE A 47 -26.57 16.21 8.32
C ILE A 47 -26.40 14.96 7.46
N ASP A 48 -26.23 15.19 6.16
CA ASP A 48 -25.62 14.23 5.25
C ASP A 48 -24.11 14.47 5.23
N ALA A 49 -23.36 13.54 5.82
CA ALA A 49 -21.92 13.62 5.99
C ALA A 49 -21.17 12.68 5.04
N SER A 50 -19.86 12.86 4.99
CA SER A 50 -18.89 11.95 4.40
C SER A 50 -17.83 11.68 5.43
N TYR A 51 -17.53 10.40 5.64
CA TYR A 51 -16.46 9.92 6.49
C TYR A 51 -15.21 9.71 5.64
N SER A 52 -14.07 10.29 6.02
CA SER A 52 -12.78 10.09 5.37
C SER A 52 -11.76 9.59 6.38
N PHE A 53 -11.01 8.53 6.06
CA PHE A 53 -10.03 7.95 6.98
C PHE A 53 -8.76 7.45 6.25
N PRO A 54 -7.55 7.75 6.76
CA PRO A 54 -6.31 7.19 6.21
C PRO A 54 -6.18 5.72 6.58
N ILE A 55 -5.84 4.85 5.63
CA ILE A 55 -5.44 3.47 5.99
C ILE A 55 -3.98 3.21 5.59
N PRO A 56 -3.27 2.31 6.30
CA PRO A 56 -1.93 1.90 5.89
C PRO A 56 -1.91 1.39 4.44
N PRO A 57 -0.78 1.56 3.73
CA PRO A 57 -0.63 0.96 2.42
C PRO A 57 -0.71 -0.57 2.59
N ARG A 58 -1.32 -1.28 1.63
CA ARG A 58 -1.55 -2.74 1.71
C ARG A 58 -2.52 -3.18 2.82
N ALA A 59 -3.23 -2.25 3.47
CA ALA A 59 -4.35 -2.61 4.30
C ALA A 59 -5.59 -2.91 3.44
N SER A 60 -6.34 -3.93 3.83
CA SER A 60 -7.60 -4.32 3.22
C SER A 60 -8.73 -4.05 4.20
N VAL A 61 -9.73 -3.28 3.77
CA VAL A 61 -10.91 -2.97 4.60
C VAL A 61 -11.84 -4.18 4.59
N CYS A 62 -11.96 -4.81 5.75
CA CYS A 62 -12.75 -6.04 5.94
C CYS A 62 -14.20 -5.75 6.35
N GLY A 63 -14.49 -4.57 6.90
CA GLY A 63 -15.83 -4.24 7.35
C GLY A 63 -16.02 -2.78 7.71
N PHE A 64 -17.23 -2.29 7.49
CA PHE A 64 -17.66 -0.94 7.86
C PHE A 64 -19.08 -1.01 8.43
N VAL A 65 -19.29 -0.43 9.61
CA VAL A 65 -20.61 -0.33 10.23
C VAL A 65 -20.78 1.07 10.81
N MET A 66 -21.86 1.74 10.44
CA MET A 66 -22.36 2.90 11.17
C MET A 66 -23.44 2.44 12.16
N ILE A 67 -23.36 2.91 13.40
CA ILE A 67 -24.36 2.68 14.44
C ILE A 67 -24.92 4.04 14.86
N LYS A 68 -26.22 4.23 14.72
CA LYS A 68 -26.94 5.42 15.19
C LYS A 68 -27.30 5.31 16.67
N GLN A 69 -27.67 6.43 17.28
CA GLN A 69 -28.06 6.48 18.69
C GLN A 69 -29.31 5.64 19.03
N ASP A 70 -30.22 5.46 18.06
CA ASP A 70 -31.39 4.58 18.18
C ASP A 70 -31.05 3.08 18.11
N GLY A 71 -29.77 2.73 17.88
CA GLY A 71 -29.31 1.36 17.71
C GLY A 71 -29.37 0.84 16.27
N THR A 72 -29.86 1.63 15.31
CA THR A 72 -29.90 1.26 13.90
C THR A 72 -28.48 1.07 13.37
N ARG A 73 -28.23 -0.12 12.78
CA ARG A 73 -26.93 -0.49 12.21
C ARG A 73 -26.99 -0.44 10.70
N VAL A 74 -26.13 0.36 10.10
CA VAL A 74 -25.94 0.45 8.65
C VAL A 74 -24.62 -0.23 8.33
N VAL A 75 -24.72 -1.42 7.72
CA VAL A 75 -23.57 -2.24 7.37
C VAL A 75 -23.18 -1.95 5.91
N GLY A 76 -21.91 -1.63 5.67
CA GLY A 76 -21.37 -1.47 4.32
C GLY A 76 -21.28 -2.83 3.62
N SER A 77 -21.75 -2.90 2.38
CA SER A 77 -21.58 -4.06 1.50
C SER A 77 -20.68 -3.67 0.33
N VAL A 78 -19.67 -4.50 0.04
CA VAL A 78 -18.72 -4.27 -1.06
C VAL A 78 -19.35 -4.77 -2.35
N LEU A 79 -19.47 -3.88 -3.34
CA LEU A 79 -20.00 -4.16 -4.67
C LEU A 79 -19.09 -3.53 -5.73
N GLU A 80 -19.23 -3.96 -6.99
CA GLU A 80 -18.53 -3.32 -8.12
C GLU A 80 -18.92 -1.83 -8.20
N LYS A 81 -17.95 -0.96 -8.57
CA LYS A 81 -18.09 0.49 -8.47
C LYS A 81 -19.32 1.05 -9.18
N GLN A 82 -19.59 0.61 -10.42
CA GLN A 82 -20.74 1.10 -11.19
C GLN A 82 -22.06 0.55 -10.64
N GLU A 83 -22.07 -0.71 -10.20
CA GLU A 83 -23.21 -1.35 -9.55
C GLU A 83 -23.59 -0.65 -8.23
N ALA A 84 -22.59 -0.40 -7.37
CA ALA A 84 -22.76 0.33 -6.11
C ALA A 84 -23.38 1.72 -6.33
N ARG A 85 -22.89 2.46 -7.34
CA ARG A 85 -23.41 3.79 -7.69
C ARG A 85 -24.87 3.73 -8.14
N LYS A 86 -25.26 2.73 -8.95
CA LYS A 86 -26.66 2.55 -9.40
C LYS A 86 -27.60 2.25 -8.25
N ILE A 87 -27.21 1.34 -7.36
CA ILE A 87 -28.00 0.96 -6.17
C ILE A 87 -28.18 2.18 -5.26
N TYR A 88 -27.10 2.92 -5.00
CA TYR A 88 -27.14 4.15 -4.21
C TYR A 88 -28.11 5.18 -4.80
N ASN A 89 -27.96 5.53 -6.08
CA ASN A 89 -28.81 6.54 -6.73
C ASN A 89 -30.29 6.13 -6.69
N THR A 90 -30.58 4.84 -6.87
CA THR A 90 -31.95 4.30 -6.82
C THR A 90 -32.54 4.37 -5.41
N ALA A 91 -31.75 4.07 -4.38
CA ALA A 91 -32.18 4.13 -2.99
C ALA A 91 -32.42 5.58 -2.53
N VAL A 92 -31.53 6.51 -2.90
CA VAL A 92 -31.71 7.95 -2.67
C VAL A 92 -32.98 8.47 -3.34
N ALA A 93 -33.22 8.09 -4.62
CA ALA A 93 -34.43 8.49 -5.34
C ALA A 93 -35.73 7.97 -4.69
N LYS A 94 -35.66 6.88 -3.91
CA LYS A 94 -36.77 6.31 -3.15
C LYS A 94 -36.90 6.88 -1.73
N GLY A 95 -36.08 7.86 -1.35
CA GLY A 95 -36.03 8.41 0.01
C GLY A 95 -35.49 7.41 1.06
N GLN A 96 -34.82 6.35 0.63
CA GLN A 96 -34.23 5.36 1.53
C GLN A 96 -32.85 5.84 2.01
N LEU A 97 -32.50 5.46 3.24
CA LEU A 97 -31.19 5.73 3.79
C LEU A 97 -30.14 4.88 3.06
N ALA A 98 -29.37 5.52 2.19
CA ALA A 98 -28.33 4.88 1.39
C ALA A 98 -26.96 5.51 1.70
N SER A 99 -25.94 4.67 1.77
CA SER A 99 -24.55 5.05 1.93
C SER A 99 -23.77 4.51 0.73
N LEU A 100 -22.84 5.28 0.20
CA LEU A 100 -21.93 4.86 -0.87
C LEU A 100 -20.49 4.99 -0.41
N MET A 101 -19.72 3.93 -0.62
CA MET A 101 -18.30 3.85 -0.30
C MET A 101 -17.47 3.97 -1.58
N GLU A 102 -16.47 4.84 -1.59
CA GLU A 102 -15.53 5.01 -2.70
C GLU A 102 -14.09 5.20 -2.19
N GLN A 103 -13.16 4.41 -2.73
CA GLN A 103 -11.73 4.65 -2.54
C GLN A 103 -11.29 5.79 -3.46
N GLN A 104 -10.75 6.87 -2.88
CA GLN A 104 -10.35 8.08 -3.64
C GLN A 104 -8.85 8.06 -4.00
N THR A 105 -8.00 7.63 -3.07
CA THR A 105 -6.57 7.36 -3.27
C THR A 105 -6.22 6.04 -2.57
N PRO A 106 -5.08 5.40 -2.88
CA PRO A 106 -4.68 4.13 -2.25
C PRO A 106 -4.68 4.16 -0.71
N ASP A 107 -4.51 5.35 -0.14
CA ASP A 107 -4.27 5.66 1.26
C ASP A 107 -5.40 6.46 1.93
N ILE A 108 -6.48 6.83 1.20
CA ILE A 108 -7.65 7.54 1.76
C ILE A 108 -8.95 6.82 1.39
N PHE A 109 -9.69 6.43 2.42
CA PHE A 109 -10.99 5.78 2.31
C PHE A 109 -12.11 6.77 2.59
N GLN A 110 -13.11 6.84 1.71
CA GLN A 110 -14.26 7.72 1.89
C GLN A 110 -15.58 6.96 1.83
N VAL A 111 -16.50 7.28 2.76
CA VAL A 111 -17.85 6.73 2.81
C VAL A 111 -18.85 7.86 3.01
N SER A 112 -19.87 7.98 2.17
CA SER A 112 -20.98 8.92 2.37
C SER A 112 -21.96 8.38 3.40
N VAL A 113 -22.24 9.14 4.45
CA VAL A 113 -23.05 8.76 5.60
C VAL A 113 -24.21 9.74 5.73
N GLY A 114 -25.45 9.30 5.45
CA GLY A 114 -26.60 10.19 5.40
C GLY A 114 -27.43 10.29 6.68
N ASN A 115 -28.16 11.40 6.80
CA ASN A 115 -29.26 11.64 7.74
C ASN A 115 -28.89 11.38 9.21
N ILE A 116 -27.94 12.15 9.73
CA ILE A 116 -27.58 12.22 11.16
C ILE A 116 -28.43 13.33 11.80
N PRO A 117 -29.43 13.02 12.64
CA PRO A 117 -30.33 14.02 13.23
C PRO A 117 -29.62 15.04 14.15
N PRO A 118 -30.24 16.20 14.43
CA PRO A 118 -29.75 17.18 15.41
C PRO A 118 -29.54 16.55 16.79
N ASP A 119 -28.46 16.96 17.48
CA ASP A 119 -28.12 16.52 18.84
C ASP A 119 -27.95 15.00 19.02
N GLU A 120 -27.85 14.24 17.92
CA GLU A 120 -27.60 12.80 17.95
C GLU A 120 -26.11 12.45 17.78
N GLN A 121 -25.75 11.30 18.33
CA GLN A 121 -24.43 10.69 18.16
C GLN A 121 -24.45 9.55 17.15
N VAL A 122 -23.33 9.41 16.44
CA VAL A 122 -23.09 8.31 15.52
C VAL A 122 -21.75 7.66 15.82
N GLN A 123 -21.75 6.33 15.84
CA GLN A 123 -20.55 5.52 15.99
C GLN A 123 -20.18 4.90 14.65
N ILE A 124 -18.95 5.15 14.20
CA ILE A 124 -18.37 4.57 13.00
C ILE A 124 -17.41 3.46 13.42
N GLU A 125 -17.66 2.23 12.98
CA GLU A 125 -16.77 1.09 13.15
C GLU A 125 -16.13 0.72 11.81
N LEU A 126 -14.81 0.75 11.74
CA LEU A 126 -14.00 0.32 10.60
C LEU A 126 -13.13 -0.86 11.04
N VAL A 127 -13.18 -1.95 10.28
CA VAL A 127 -12.32 -3.12 10.47
C VAL A 127 -11.45 -3.26 9.24
N TYR A 128 -10.13 -3.33 9.43
CA TYR A 128 -9.19 -3.60 8.35
C TYR A 128 -8.10 -4.56 8.80
N ALA A 129 -7.55 -5.31 7.85
CA ALA A 129 -6.35 -6.12 8.03
C ALA A 129 -5.17 -5.43 7.36
N THR A 130 -3.97 -5.51 7.93
CA THR A 130 -2.75 -4.94 7.35
C THR A 130 -1.55 -5.86 7.60
N GLU A 131 -0.62 -5.83 6.66
CA GLU A 131 0.72 -6.37 6.85
C GLU A 131 1.56 -5.45 7.75
N LEU A 132 2.53 -6.02 8.46
CA LEU A 132 3.46 -5.29 9.32
C LEU A 132 4.84 -5.17 8.67
N ALA A 133 5.34 -3.94 8.62
CA ALA A 133 6.64 -3.63 8.04
C ALA A 133 7.80 -4.10 8.94
N GLU A 134 8.97 -4.29 8.35
CA GLU A 134 10.23 -4.44 9.10
C GLU A 134 10.58 -3.15 9.84
N ASP A 135 11.16 -3.28 11.04
CA ASP A 135 11.77 -2.16 11.75
C ASP A 135 13.30 -2.14 11.54
N GLU A 136 14.08 -1.49 12.40
CA GLU A 136 15.55 -1.40 12.24
C GLU A 136 16.26 -2.77 12.30
N GLU A 137 15.70 -3.76 13.00
CA GLU A 137 16.23 -5.14 13.04
C GLU A 137 15.32 -6.10 12.26
N ASN A 138 15.89 -7.15 11.64
CA ASN A 138 15.12 -8.05 10.77
C ASN A 138 14.05 -8.83 11.56
N ASP A 139 14.33 -9.13 12.82
CA ASP A 139 13.45 -9.82 13.78
C ASP A 139 12.51 -8.85 14.53
N SER A 140 12.38 -7.62 14.03
CA SER A 140 11.49 -6.60 14.58
C SER A 140 10.45 -6.16 13.55
N ILE A 141 9.22 -6.00 14.02
CA ILE A 141 8.08 -5.56 13.23
C ILE A 141 7.56 -4.21 13.74
N ARG A 142 6.98 -3.45 12.83
CA ARG A 142 6.38 -2.15 13.10
C ARG A 142 4.89 -2.18 12.76
N PHE A 143 4.07 -1.93 13.77
CA PHE A 143 2.65 -1.59 13.60
C PHE A 143 2.48 -0.09 13.54
N HIS A 144 1.76 0.37 12.52
CA HIS A 144 1.49 1.77 12.26
C HIS A 144 -0.02 1.99 12.17
N LEU A 145 -0.53 2.84 13.04
CA LEU A 145 -1.93 3.27 13.04
C LEU A 145 -1.96 4.76 12.67
N PRO A 146 -2.38 5.11 11.44
CA PRO A 146 -2.40 6.49 10.99
C PRO A 146 -3.50 7.28 11.70
N PHE A 147 -3.15 8.46 12.20
CA PHE A 147 -4.03 9.44 12.84
C PHE A 147 -3.92 10.81 12.19
N HIS A 148 -3.29 10.93 11.02
CA HIS A 148 -3.26 12.15 10.24
C HIS A 148 -3.29 11.85 8.72
N ILE A 149 -3.96 12.72 7.96
CA ILE A 149 -3.75 12.81 6.50
C ILE A 149 -2.88 14.06 6.29
N GLY A 150 -1.61 13.85 5.97
CA GLY A 150 -0.66 14.92 5.65
C GLY A 150 -1.17 15.80 4.50
N ALA A 151 -0.83 17.09 4.54
CA ALA A 151 -1.04 17.95 3.39
C ALA A 151 -0.24 17.41 2.20
N ARG A 152 -0.81 17.48 0.99
CA ARG A 152 -0.08 17.10 -0.23
C ARG A 152 0.01 18.28 -1.16
N TYR A 153 1.13 18.39 -1.84
CA TYR A 153 1.42 19.38 -2.86
C TYR A 153 0.69 19.06 -4.17
N GLY A 154 0.31 20.11 -4.91
CA GLY A 154 -0.36 20.01 -6.20
C GLY A 154 -1.89 20.05 -6.13
N SER A 155 -2.54 19.69 -7.24
CA SER A 155 -4.00 19.71 -7.33
C SER A 155 -4.59 18.45 -6.70
N ALA A 156 -5.28 18.61 -5.58
CA ALA A 156 -6.06 17.53 -4.99
C ALA A 156 -7.17 17.07 -5.97
N PRO A 157 -7.45 15.76 -6.09
CA PRO A 157 -8.61 15.26 -6.83
C PRO A 157 -9.89 16.01 -6.48
N ALA A 158 -10.81 16.21 -7.43
CA ALA A 158 -12.02 17.03 -7.25
C ALA A 158 -12.81 16.84 -5.92
N PRO A 159 -12.98 15.63 -5.35
CA PRO A 159 -13.59 15.47 -4.03
C PRO A 159 -12.67 15.87 -2.86
N LEU A 160 -11.35 15.80 -3.04
CA LEU A 160 -10.31 16.17 -2.05
C LEU A 160 -9.93 17.66 -2.10
N THR A 161 -10.25 18.39 -3.17
CA THR A 161 -9.95 19.84 -3.33
C THR A 161 -10.55 20.71 -2.23
N ARG A 162 -11.60 20.23 -1.54
CA ARG A 162 -12.24 20.95 -0.44
C ARG A 162 -11.58 20.74 0.93
N PHE A 163 -10.62 19.81 1.05
CA PHE A 163 -9.91 19.49 2.30
C PHE A 163 -8.69 20.39 2.56
N THR A 164 -8.26 21.19 1.57
CA THR A 164 -7.13 22.12 1.68
C THR A 164 -7.49 23.40 2.45
N SER A 165 -8.78 23.65 2.68
CA SER A 165 -9.26 24.74 3.52
C SER A 165 -9.22 24.30 4.99
N THR A 166 -8.15 24.66 5.70
CA THR A 166 -8.00 24.44 7.14
C THR A 166 -9.09 25.20 7.91
N SER A 167 -10.22 24.55 8.16
CA SER A 167 -11.15 24.98 9.20
C SER A 167 -10.72 24.32 10.50
N ALA A 168 -10.44 25.12 11.53
CA ALA A 168 -10.13 24.64 12.86
C ALA A 168 -11.27 23.76 13.38
N ILE A 169 -10.92 22.64 14.02
CA ILE A 169 -11.86 21.84 14.81
C ILE A 169 -12.32 22.73 15.95
N THR A 170 -13.48 23.39 15.82
CA THR A 170 -14.15 24.06 16.93
C THR A 170 -14.91 23.02 17.74
N SER A 171 -14.24 21.95 18.19
CA SER A 171 -14.85 21.03 19.15
C SER A 171 -14.72 21.65 20.53
N LYS A 172 -15.86 21.92 21.19
CA LYS A 172 -15.90 22.24 22.62
C LYS A 172 -15.54 21.02 23.50
N SER A 173 -15.42 19.83 22.93
CA SER A 173 -15.19 18.57 23.64
C SER A 173 -13.81 17.99 23.33
N THR A 174 -13.08 17.59 24.36
CA THR A 174 -11.83 16.84 24.26
C THR A 174 -12.16 15.36 24.05
N PRO A 175 -11.88 14.77 22.88
CA PRO A 175 -12.16 13.37 22.66
C PRO A 175 -11.33 12.50 23.61
N PHE A 176 -11.95 11.46 24.17
CA PHE A 176 -11.19 10.41 24.82
C PHE A 176 -10.54 9.51 23.76
N LEU A 177 -9.35 9.01 24.06
CA LEU A 177 -8.57 8.13 23.21
C LEU A 177 -8.20 6.88 23.98
N ILE A 178 -8.52 5.72 23.41
CA ILE A 178 -8.11 4.41 23.92
C ILE A 178 -7.52 3.62 22.77
N ILE A 179 -6.27 3.18 22.91
CA ILE A 179 -5.63 2.25 21.99
C ILE A 179 -5.24 1.01 22.79
N ASN A 180 -5.76 -0.14 22.39
CA ASN A 180 -5.39 -1.44 22.92
C ASN A 180 -4.81 -2.28 21.80
N ALA A 181 -3.63 -2.84 22.00
CA ALA A 181 -3.02 -3.79 21.09
C ALA A 181 -2.73 -5.10 21.82
N SER A 182 -3.29 -6.21 21.33
CA SER A 182 -2.87 -7.56 21.73
C SER A 182 -1.81 -8.05 20.75
N VAL A 183 -0.73 -8.62 21.28
CA VAL A 183 0.40 -9.13 20.51
C VAL A 183 0.52 -10.62 20.78
N GLU A 184 0.60 -11.41 19.72
CA GLU A 184 0.89 -12.83 19.72
C GLU A 184 2.07 -13.11 18.77
N ALA A 185 3.10 -13.78 19.28
CA ALA A 185 4.31 -14.11 18.54
C ALA A 185 4.62 -15.62 18.59
N VAL A 186 5.31 -16.12 17.56
CA VAL A 186 5.72 -17.54 17.50
C VAL A 186 6.77 -17.88 18.56
N ALA A 187 7.61 -16.93 18.92
CA ALA A 187 8.67 -17.07 19.91
C ALA A 187 8.49 -16.04 21.05
N PRO A 188 9.22 -16.19 22.17
CA PRO A 188 9.19 -15.22 23.25
C PRO A 188 9.46 -13.79 22.76
N ILE A 189 8.61 -12.86 23.19
CA ILE A 189 8.72 -11.44 22.89
C ILE A 189 9.92 -10.89 23.65
N ALA A 190 10.92 -10.39 22.92
CA ALA A 190 12.15 -9.86 23.49
C ALA A 190 12.02 -8.38 23.89
N LYS A 191 11.27 -7.59 23.11
CA LYS A 191 11.08 -6.15 23.35
C LYS A 191 9.79 -5.66 22.72
N ILE A 192 9.08 -4.78 23.44
CA ILE A 192 7.97 -3.99 22.91
C ILE A 192 8.19 -2.53 23.31
N SER A 193 8.01 -1.61 22.36
CA SER A 193 8.10 -0.18 22.64
C SER A 193 7.32 0.63 21.63
N SER A 194 6.87 1.83 22.02
CA SER A 194 6.30 2.79 21.09
C SER A 194 7.26 3.99 20.95
N PRO A 195 7.87 4.23 19.78
CA PRO A 195 8.69 5.43 19.56
C PRO A 195 7.86 6.72 19.45
N SER A 196 6.55 6.58 19.24
CA SER A 196 5.63 7.70 19.01
C SER A 196 4.98 8.23 20.28
N HIS A 197 4.59 7.34 21.21
CA HIS A 197 3.77 7.66 22.38
C HIS A 197 4.19 6.84 23.61
N THR A 198 3.88 7.34 24.81
CA THR A 198 4.07 6.58 26.05
C THR A 198 2.93 5.57 26.23
N THR A 199 3.26 4.28 26.37
CA THR A 199 2.30 3.18 26.48
C THR A 199 2.56 2.32 27.71
N THR A 200 1.51 1.75 28.31
CA THR A 200 1.65 0.70 29.31
C THR A 200 1.72 -0.65 28.60
N THR A 201 2.68 -1.50 28.96
CA THR A 201 2.85 -2.85 28.39
C THR A 201 2.74 -3.88 29.50
N GLU A 202 1.88 -4.87 29.32
CA GLU A 202 1.74 -6.04 30.19
C GLU A 202 2.09 -7.29 29.39
N LEU A 203 3.02 -8.12 29.88
CA LEU A 203 3.27 -9.43 29.29
C LEU A 203 2.20 -10.43 29.71
N GLY A 204 1.88 -11.37 28.82
CA GLY A 204 0.89 -12.41 29.05
C GLY A 204 -0.27 -12.39 28.07
N SER A 205 -0.93 -13.55 27.94
CA SER A 205 -2.10 -13.74 27.10
C SER A 205 -3.32 -13.02 27.66
N ASP A 206 -4.21 -12.57 26.78
CA ASP A 206 -5.50 -12.04 27.19
C ASP A 206 -6.31 -13.14 27.92
N PRO A 207 -6.79 -12.89 29.16
CA PRO A 207 -7.65 -13.84 29.88
C PRO A 207 -8.95 -14.20 29.13
N ALA A 208 -9.36 -13.39 28.14
CA ALA A 208 -10.51 -13.69 27.28
C ALA A 208 -10.23 -14.76 26.21
N LEU A 209 -8.96 -15.16 25.99
CA LEU A 209 -8.63 -16.19 25.01
C LEU A 209 -9.02 -17.60 25.50
N PRO A 210 -9.47 -18.49 24.61
CA PRO A 210 -9.63 -19.91 24.92
C PRO A 210 -8.29 -20.49 25.39
N ASN A 211 -8.33 -21.31 26.44
CA ASN A 211 -7.15 -21.98 27.00
C ASN A 211 -5.99 -21.03 27.39
N PHE A 212 -6.28 -19.78 27.76
CA PHE A 212 -5.22 -18.78 28.07
C PHE A 212 -4.18 -19.26 29.07
N LYS A 213 -4.56 -20.13 30.02
CA LYS A 213 -3.66 -20.70 31.04
C LYS A 213 -2.60 -21.65 30.46
N GLU A 214 -2.87 -22.25 29.31
CA GLU A 214 -1.97 -23.18 28.62
C GLU A 214 -1.08 -22.47 27.57
N LEU A 215 -1.42 -21.20 27.26
CA LEU A 215 -0.65 -20.40 26.31
C LEU A 215 0.69 -19.98 26.93
N PRO A 216 1.79 -20.01 26.15
CA PRO A 216 3.11 -19.63 26.66
C PRO A 216 3.15 -18.14 26.98
N PHE A 217 3.21 -17.78 28.27
CA PHE A 217 3.12 -16.40 28.77
C PHE A 217 4.02 -15.40 28.04
N SER A 218 5.26 -15.77 27.72
CA SER A 218 6.25 -14.91 27.08
C SER A 218 5.99 -14.63 25.59
N HIS A 219 5.04 -15.32 24.96
CA HIS A 219 4.69 -15.16 23.55
C HIS A 219 3.58 -14.12 23.33
N TYR A 220 3.01 -13.60 24.43
CA TYR A 220 1.87 -12.70 24.39
C TYR A 220 2.17 -11.41 25.14
N ALA A 221 1.60 -10.32 24.65
CA ALA A 221 1.63 -9.04 25.35
C ALA A 221 0.37 -8.21 25.06
N ARG A 222 0.08 -7.28 25.96
CA ARG A 222 -0.99 -6.30 25.83
C ARG A 222 -0.39 -4.91 26.01
N VAL A 223 -0.66 -4.04 25.05
CA VAL A 223 -0.21 -2.65 25.06
C VAL A 223 -1.45 -1.77 25.13
N SER A 224 -1.45 -0.84 26.08
CA SER A 224 -2.55 0.11 26.25
C SER A 224 -2.05 1.55 26.28
N LEU A 225 -2.84 2.43 25.67
CA LEU A 225 -2.68 3.88 25.73
C LEU A 225 -4.06 4.48 25.98
N SER A 226 -4.15 5.29 27.03
CA SER A 226 -5.35 6.07 27.34
C SER A 226 -4.98 7.53 27.50
N SER A 227 -5.75 8.41 26.87
CA SER A 227 -5.51 9.85 26.89
C SER A 227 -6.82 10.61 26.75
N ASN A 228 -6.91 11.78 27.39
CA ASN A 228 -8.03 12.72 27.23
C ASN A 228 -7.68 13.84 26.25
N SER A 229 -6.78 13.56 25.31
CA SER A 229 -6.38 14.49 24.25
C SER A 229 -6.30 13.75 22.91
N PRO A 230 -6.61 14.44 21.80
CA PRO A 230 -6.48 13.84 20.47
C PRO A 230 -5.01 13.54 20.16
N LEU A 231 -4.77 12.53 19.32
CA LEU A 231 -3.43 12.32 18.80
C LEU A 231 -3.03 13.44 17.85
N THR A 232 -1.84 13.98 18.07
CA THR A 232 -1.22 14.98 17.20
C THR A 232 -0.36 14.35 16.11
N LYS A 233 -0.10 13.04 16.19
CA LYS A 233 0.75 12.26 15.29
C LYS A 233 0.32 10.79 15.27
N ASP A 234 0.85 10.05 14.32
CA ASP A 234 0.56 8.63 14.13
C ASP A 234 1.07 7.76 15.28
N PHE A 235 0.34 6.69 15.58
CA PHE A 235 0.73 5.73 16.61
C PHE A 235 1.57 4.61 15.99
N VAL A 236 2.78 4.46 16.50
CA VAL A 236 3.76 3.46 16.07
C VAL A 236 4.08 2.55 17.24
N LEU A 237 4.01 1.24 17.03
CA LEU A 237 4.41 0.21 17.98
C LEU A 237 5.46 -0.70 17.34
N THR A 238 6.55 -0.96 18.04
CA THR A 238 7.61 -1.88 17.61
C THR A 238 7.61 -3.11 18.50
N VAL A 239 7.69 -4.28 17.89
CA VAL A 239 7.71 -5.58 18.57
C VAL A 239 8.89 -6.38 18.04
N LYS A 240 9.71 -6.91 18.95
CA LYS A 240 10.84 -7.78 18.64
C LYS A 240 10.59 -9.17 19.19
N SER A 241 10.71 -10.20 18.35
CA SER A 241 10.58 -11.60 18.74
C SER A 241 11.44 -12.47 17.82
N ALA A 242 12.02 -13.53 18.39
CA ALA A 242 12.93 -14.39 17.65
C ALA A 242 12.22 -15.08 16.46
N GLY A 243 12.93 -15.18 15.34
CA GLY A 243 12.47 -15.91 14.16
C GLY A 243 11.47 -15.15 13.29
N LEU A 244 11.07 -13.90 13.59
CA LEU A 244 10.21 -13.07 12.73
C LEU A 244 10.79 -12.80 11.33
N ASP A 245 12.08 -13.08 11.12
CA ASP A 245 12.78 -13.02 9.85
C ASP A 245 13.01 -14.38 9.17
N ALA A 246 12.63 -15.49 9.81
CA ALA A 246 12.72 -16.82 9.23
C ALA A 246 11.63 -17.03 8.14
N PRO A 247 11.94 -17.78 7.06
CA PRO A 247 10.95 -18.18 6.07
C PRO A 247 9.79 -18.94 6.72
N ARG A 248 8.56 -18.57 6.37
CA ARG A 248 7.33 -19.20 6.88
C ARG A 248 6.24 -19.15 5.83
N CYS A 249 5.38 -20.16 5.83
CA CYS A 249 4.17 -20.16 5.03
C CYS A 249 2.98 -20.50 5.93
N VAL A 250 2.04 -19.57 6.09
CA VAL A 250 0.84 -19.77 6.90
C VAL A 250 -0.35 -19.98 5.97
N ALA A 251 -1.18 -20.99 6.23
CA ALA A 251 -2.43 -21.24 5.53
C ALA A 251 -3.64 -20.93 6.42
N GLU A 252 -4.60 -20.16 5.92
CA GLU A 252 -5.88 -19.91 6.56
C GLU A 252 -6.98 -20.57 5.72
N LEU A 253 -7.93 -21.23 6.37
CA LEU A 253 -9.11 -21.79 5.70
C LEU A 253 -10.27 -20.80 5.79
N HIS A 254 -10.97 -20.56 4.68
CA HIS A 254 -12.13 -19.69 4.72
C HIS A 254 -13.27 -20.37 5.51
N PRO A 255 -13.98 -19.69 6.42
CA PRO A 255 -15.03 -20.31 7.24
C PRO A 255 -16.22 -20.83 6.40
N THR A 256 -16.67 -20.06 5.41
CA THR A 256 -17.84 -20.40 4.56
C THR A 256 -17.47 -20.90 3.15
N HIS A 257 -16.54 -20.25 2.46
CA HIS A 257 -16.09 -20.67 1.12
C HIS A 257 -15.13 -21.87 1.16
N ASN A 258 -15.09 -22.63 0.07
CA ASN A 258 -14.19 -23.78 -0.09
C ASN A 258 -12.81 -23.35 -0.61
N THR A 259 -12.17 -22.39 0.06
CA THR A 259 -10.88 -21.81 -0.34
C THR A 259 -9.90 -21.81 0.83
N ALA A 260 -8.60 -21.77 0.50
CA ALA A 260 -7.52 -21.57 1.45
C ALA A 260 -6.63 -20.41 1.00
N ALA A 261 -6.35 -19.47 1.88
CA ALA A 261 -5.36 -18.42 1.64
C ALA A 261 -4.02 -18.86 2.22
N LEU A 262 -2.94 -18.72 1.47
CA LEU A 262 -1.57 -18.94 1.95
C LEU A 262 -0.81 -17.62 1.91
N ALA A 263 0.05 -17.42 2.89
CA ALA A 263 1.01 -16.32 2.93
C ALA A 263 2.41 -16.87 3.17
N LEU A 264 3.23 -16.78 2.13
CA LEU A 264 4.66 -17.03 2.17
C LEU A 264 5.38 -15.72 2.51
N THR A 265 6.04 -15.71 3.66
CA THR A 265 6.86 -14.58 4.11
C THR A 265 8.28 -15.04 4.37
N LEU A 266 9.26 -14.27 3.88
CA LEU A 266 10.67 -14.49 4.18
C LEU A 266 11.47 -13.20 4.20
N VAL A 267 12.57 -13.20 4.94
CA VAL A 267 13.65 -12.22 4.81
C VAL A 267 14.84 -12.93 4.17
N PRO A 268 15.13 -12.69 2.88
CA PRO A 268 16.20 -13.39 2.19
C PRO A 268 17.56 -13.11 2.85
N ARG A 269 18.38 -14.15 2.99
CA ARG A 269 19.74 -14.04 3.53
C ARG A 269 20.72 -14.70 2.56
N PHE A 270 21.34 -13.89 1.73
CA PHE A 270 22.33 -14.34 0.76
C PHE A 270 23.33 -13.21 0.49
N THR A 271 24.49 -13.58 -0.04
CA THR A 271 25.51 -12.63 -0.48
C THR A 271 25.79 -12.88 -1.94
N LEU A 272 25.68 -11.84 -2.75
CA LEU A 272 26.10 -11.83 -4.14
C LEU A 272 27.24 -10.83 -4.29
N PRO A 273 28.16 -11.00 -5.26
CA PRO A 273 29.16 -9.99 -5.57
C PRO A 273 28.47 -8.69 -5.97
N ASP A 274 29.08 -7.55 -5.61
CA ASP A 274 28.63 -6.24 -6.06
C ASP A 274 28.67 -6.16 -7.60
N LEU A 275 27.82 -5.30 -8.16
CA LEU A 275 27.89 -4.96 -9.57
C LEU A 275 29.26 -4.33 -9.88
N ALA A 276 29.94 -4.86 -10.91
CA ALA A 276 31.29 -4.42 -11.29
C ALA A 276 31.37 -2.92 -11.65
N ARG A 277 30.26 -2.34 -12.12
CA ARG A 277 30.09 -0.91 -12.40
C ARG A 277 28.65 -0.52 -12.11
N GLN A 278 28.44 0.63 -11.50
CA GLN A 278 27.10 1.11 -11.16
C GLN A 278 27.04 2.63 -11.06
N GLU A 279 25.89 3.21 -11.35
CA GLU A 279 25.60 4.62 -11.08
C GLU A 279 24.61 4.76 -9.92
N PHE A 280 24.87 5.72 -9.02
CA PHE A 280 24.01 6.07 -7.90
C PHE A 280 23.53 7.52 -8.02
N ILE A 281 22.23 7.73 -8.16
CA ILE A 281 21.64 9.09 -8.18
C ILE A 281 20.88 9.29 -6.88
N LEU A 282 21.36 10.20 -6.04
CA LEU A 282 20.72 10.58 -4.77
C LEU A 282 19.76 11.74 -5.05
N LEU A 283 18.46 11.45 -5.14
CA LEU A 283 17.42 12.45 -5.36
C LEU A 283 16.87 12.94 -4.03
N VAL A 284 17.06 14.20 -3.70
CA VAL A 284 16.83 14.77 -2.36
C VAL A 284 15.77 15.85 -2.42
N ASP A 285 14.70 15.65 -1.65
CA ASP A 285 13.64 16.62 -1.46
C ASP A 285 14.10 17.75 -0.53
N ARG A 286 13.95 18.98 -1.02
CA ARG A 286 14.25 20.23 -0.31
C ARG A 286 13.06 21.17 -0.30
N SER A 287 11.85 20.63 -0.52
CA SER A 287 10.60 21.36 -0.41
C SER A 287 10.38 21.92 1.01
N GLY A 288 9.46 22.88 1.15
CA GLY A 288 9.18 23.52 2.43
C GLY A 288 8.69 22.56 3.52
N SER A 289 8.07 21.43 3.15
CA SER A 289 7.62 20.40 4.09
C SER A 289 8.80 19.68 4.77
N MET A 290 9.98 19.65 4.14
CA MET A 290 11.20 19.05 4.67
C MET A 290 11.88 19.88 5.79
N THR A 291 11.30 20.99 6.25
CA THR A 291 11.92 21.87 7.25
C THR A 291 12.25 21.16 8.57
N ASN A 292 13.19 21.71 9.35
CA ASN A 292 13.59 21.23 10.69
C ASN A 292 14.20 19.81 10.70
N LYS A 293 13.56 18.87 11.41
CA LYS A 293 14.09 17.53 11.68
C LYS A 293 14.16 16.67 10.42
N ARG A 294 13.28 16.90 9.43
CA ARG A 294 13.22 16.11 8.19
C ARG A 294 14.44 16.33 7.30
N ILE A 295 14.80 17.58 7.00
CA ILE A 295 16.04 17.88 6.23
C ILE A 295 17.29 17.47 7.01
N SER A 296 17.27 17.58 8.34
CA SER A 296 18.35 17.06 9.19
C SER A 296 18.51 15.54 9.05
N ALA A 297 17.39 14.79 9.04
CA ALA A 297 17.39 13.36 8.80
C ALA A 297 17.88 13.00 7.38
N ALA A 298 17.43 13.76 6.36
CA ALA A 298 17.89 13.59 4.99
C ALA A 298 19.42 13.78 4.87
N ARG A 299 19.99 14.84 5.48
CA ARG A 299 21.44 15.06 5.52
C ARG A 299 22.19 13.89 6.16
N LYS A 300 21.71 13.42 7.32
CA LYS A 300 22.31 12.25 8.00
C LYS A 300 22.27 10.99 7.14
N ALA A 301 21.13 10.72 6.47
CA ALA A 301 20.99 9.60 5.55
C ALA A 301 21.98 9.71 4.38
N LEU A 302 22.11 10.90 3.78
CA LEU A 302 23.03 11.14 2.67
C LEU A 302 24.48 10.93 3.06
N VAL A 303 24.91 11.39 4.24
CA VAL A 303 26.28 11.15 4.72
C VAL A 303 26.56 9.66 4.86
N VAL A 304 25.61 8.88 5.39
CA VAL A 304 25.74 7.42 5.49
C VAL A 304 25.81 6.79 4.09
N LEU A 305 24.89 7.15 3.20
CA LEU A 305 24.85 6.63 1.82
C LEU A 305 26.15 6.92 1.07
N LEU A 306 26.60 8.18 1.09
CA LEU A 306 27.82 8.63 0.39
C LEU A 306 29.06 7.89 0.86
N ARG A 307 29.17 7.56 2.15
CA ARG A 307 30.32 6.82 2.70
C ARG A 307 30.27 5.32 2.46
N ALA A 308 29.10 4.78 2.13
CA ALA A 308 28.90 3.35 1.94
C ALA A 308 28.80 2.94 0.46
N LEU A 309 28.88 3.89 -0.48
CA LEU A 309 28.93 3.61 -1.92
C LEU A 309 30.16 2.74 -2.25
N PRO A 310 30.04 1.79 -3.20
CA PRO A 310 31.18 0.99 -3.65
C PRO A 310 32.28 1.87 -4.27
N HIS A 311 33.54 1.63 -3.91
CA HIS A 311 34.67 2.42 -4.43
C HIS A 311 35.05 2.10 -5.89
N GLN A 312 34.73 0.91 -6.39
CA GLN A 312 35.17 0.43 -7.71
C GLN A 312 34.15 0.79 -8.80
N ASP A 313 34.59 1.53 -9.83
CA ASP A 313 33.83 1.95 -11.04
C ASP A 313 32.38 2.43 -10.77
N SER A 314 32.20 3.10 -9.63
CA SER A 314 30.94 3.76 -9.27
C SER A 314 30.91 5.18 -9.80
N LEU A 315 29.81 5.55 -10.44
CA LEU A 315 29.44 6.95 -10.67
C LEU A 315 28.41 7.37 -9.65
N PHE A 316 28.39 8.64 -9.28
CA PHE A 316 27.31 9.18 -8.47
C PHE A 316 26.98 10.63 -8.81
N GLN A 317 25.76 11.02 -8.42
CA GLN A 317 25.21 12.36 -8.58
C GLN A 317 24.27 12.66 -7.39
N ILE A 318 24.20 13.93 -7.00
CA ILE A 318 23.18 14.43 -6.09
C ILE A 318 22.26 15.37 -6.88
N VAL A 319 20.96 15.09 -6.85
CA VAL A 319 19.93 15.92 -7.47
C VAL A 319 19.05 16.45 -6.35
N SER A 320 18.96 17.77 -6.21
CA SER A 320 18.04 18.42 -5.28
C SER A 320 16.75 18.81 -6.01
N PHE A 321 15.60 18.66 -5.35
CA PHE A 321 14.33 19.07 -5.93
C PHE A 321 13.39 19.77 -4.96
N GLY A 322 12.51 20.58 -5.53
CA GLY A 322 11.33 21.17 -4.92
C GLY A 322 10.44 21.72 -6.03
N SER A 323 10.19 23.04 -6.09
CA SER A 323 9.64 23.70 -7.28
C SER A 323 10.63 23.75 -8.45
N THR A 324 11.92 23.62 -8.17
CA THR A 324 12.99 23.55 -9.16
C THR A 324 13.84 22.30 -8.95
N VAL A 325 14.58 21.90 -9.97
CA VAL A 325 15.50 20.75 -9.92
C VAL A 325 16.91 21.24 -10.19
N SER A 326 17.87 20.87 -9.35
CA SER A 326 19.27 21.21 -9.52
C SER A 326 20.16 19.98 -9.34
N GLU A 327 21.22 19.91 -10.13
CA GLU A 327 22.24 18.86 -10.06
C GLU A 327 23.48 19.41 -9.37
N LEU A 328 24.13 18.61 -8.53
CA LEU A 328 25.43 18.98 -7.95
C LEU A 328 26.47 19.18 -9.05
N TRP A 329 26.49 18.30 -10.06
CA TRP A 329 27.34 18.43 -11.24
C TRP A 329 26.54 18.55 -12.53
N PRO A 330 26.53 19.74 -13.18
CA PRO A 330 25.78 19.95 -14.43
C PRO A 330 26.24 19.10 -15.62
N ALA A 331 27.49 18.62 -15.60
CA ALA A 331 28.05 17.75 -16.64
C ALA A 331 27.61 16.28 -16.53
N GLY A 332 26.82 15.93 -15.50
CA GLY A 332 26.40 14.56 -15.20
C GLY A 332 27.19 13.93 -14.05
N SER A 333 26.91 12.66 -13.80
CA SER A 333 27.49 11.87 -12.69
C SER A 333 29.01 11.80 -12.77
N ARG A 334 29.68 11.85 -11.63
CA ARG A 334 31.16 11.78 -11.52
C ARG A 334 31.60 10.49 -10.86
N ALA A 335 32.84 10.07 -11.17
CA ALA A 335 33.46 8.91 -10.57
C ALA A 335 33.63 9.10 -9.06
N TYR A 336 33.29 8.09 -8.29
CA TYR A 336 33.39 8.11 -6.84
C TYR A 336 34.84 8.04 -6.38
N ASN A 337 35.35 9.15 -5.85
CA ASN A 337 36.68 9.30 -5.26
C ASN A 337 36.67 10.32 -4.12
N GLN A 338 37.79 10.42 -3.40
CA GLN A 338 37.91 11.29 -2.22
C GLN A 338 37.55 12.76 -2.51
N ALA A 339 38.04 13.33 -3.62
CA ALA A 339 37.77 14.73 -3.96
C ALA A 339 36.28 14.98 -4.23
N THR A 340 35.62 14.09 -4.99
CA THR A 340 34.18 14.17 -5.25
C THR A 340 33.34 13.92 -4.00
N LEU A 341 33.79 13.05 -3.09
CA LEU A 341 33.12 12.78 -1.82
C LEU A 341 33.18 14.00 -0.90
N GLU A 342 34.31 14.69 -0.81
CA GLU A 342 34.47 15.92 -0.03
C GLU A 342 33.61 17.07 -0.59
N GLU A 343 33.53 17.20 -1.91
CA GLU A 343 32.64 18.16 -2.58
C GLU A 343 31.16 17.86 -2.29
N ALA A 344 30.75 16.61 -2.43
CA ALA A 344 29.39 16.16 -2.13
C ALA A 344 29.03 16.33 -0.65
N THR A 345 29.95 16.00 0.26
CA THR A 345 29.72 16.15 1.72
C THR A 345 29.50 17.61 2.09
N ARG A 346 30.33 18.53 1.57
CA ARG A 346 30.13 19.99 1.76
C ARG A 346 28.80 20.48 1.22
N HIS A 347 28.38 19.96 0.07
CA HIS A 347 27.07 20.29 -0.50
C HIS A 347 25.92 19.82 0.40
N VAL A 348 26.00 18.58 0.92
CA VAL A 348 25.00 18.01 1.84
C VAL A 348 24.94 18.80 3.15
N ASP A 349 26.07 19.19 3.73
CA ASP A 349 26.10 19.96 4.98
C ASP A 349 25.35 21.30 4.86
N GLY A 350 25.44 21.94 3.70
CA GLY A 350 24.74 23.19 3.37
C GLY A 350 23.29 23.03 2.89
N MET A 351 22.72 21.83 2.88
CA MET A 351 21.33 21.64 2.46
C MET A 351 20.32 22.18 3.48
N ASP A 352 19.30 22.86 2.96
CA ASP A 352 18.14 23.35 3.69
C ASP A 352 16.86 23.20 2.86
N ALA A 353 15.70 23.26 3.52
CA ALA A 353 14.36 23.10 2.94
C ALA A 353 13.87 24.38 2.22
N ASN A 354 14.64 24.84 1.23
CA ASN A 354 14.46 26.14 0.57
C ASN A 354 14.12 26.06 -0.93
N TYR A 355 13.64 24.92 -1.43
CA TYR A 355 13.31 24.72 -2.85
C TYR A 355 11.83 24.96 -3.18
N GLY A 356 11.01 25.34 -2.21
CA GLY A 356 9.60 25.68 -2.42
C GLY A 356 8.68 24.45 -2.43
N GLY A 357 7.98 24.21 -3.53
CA GLY A 357 7.02 23.12 -3.73
C GLY A 357 7.67 21.74 -3.91
N THR A 358 6.91 20.76 -4.42
CA THR A 358 7.32 19.34 -4.47
C THR A 358 7.05 18.72 -5.86
N GLU A 359 7.81 19.12 -6.88
CA GLU A 359 7.68 18.64 -8.28
C GLU A 359 8.42 17.30 -8.50
N ILE A 360 8.07 16.28 -7.71
CA ILE A 360 8.77 14.98 -7.70
C ILE A 360 8.76 14.26 -9.06
N ARG A 361 7.65 14.35 -9.82
CA ARG A 361 7.56 13.74 -11.16
C ARG A 361 8.59 14.32 -12.11
N GLN A 362 8.73 15.64 -12.13
CA GLN A 362 9.72 16.33 -12.96
C GLN A 362 11.15 15.98 -12.53
N ALA A 363 11.38 15.88 -11.22
CA ALA A 363 12.69 15.54 -10.67
C ALA A 363 13.12 14.11 -11.05
N LEU A 364 12.20 13.14 -10.95
CA LEU A 364 12.43 11.76 -11.39
C LEU A 364 12.70 11.69 -12.90
N ALA A 365 11.89 12.36 -13.72
CA ALA A 365 12.10 12.44 -15.16
C ALA A 365 13.49 13.03 -15.50
N ARG A 366 13.94 14.05 -14.75
CA ARG A 366 15.28 14.62 -14.91
C ARG A 366 16.38 13.62 -14.58
N CYS A 367 16.26 12.89 -13.46
CA CYS A 367 17.20 11.80 -13.10
C CYS A 367 17.27 10.75 -14.20
N PHE A 368 16.13 10.32 -14.74
CA PHE A 368 16.07 9.32 -15.82
C PHE A 368 16.68 9.81 -17.14
N ARG A 369 16.67 11.13 -17.38
CA ARG A 369 17.30 11.75 -18.55
C ARG A 369 18.82 11.84 -18.42
N ILE A 370 19.34 12.18 -17.25
CA ILE A 370 20.78 12.39 -17.04
C ILE A 370 21.56 11.10 -16.73
N ARG A 371 20.88 10.02 -16.37
CA ARG A 371 21.52 8.76 -16.02
C ARG A 371 22.43 8.22 -17.13
N ALA A 372 23.50 7.57 -16.72
CA ALA A 372 24.32 6.76 -17.59
C ALA A 372 23.49 5.60 -18.20
N ARG A 373 23.73 5.29 -19.47
CA ARG A 373 22.99 4.25 -20.23
C ARG A 373 23.83 3.00 -20.53
N ASP A 374 25.09 3.02 -20.14
CA ASP A 374 26.07 1.95 -20.31
C ASP A 374 26.21 1.05 -19.06
N ARG A 375 25.62 1.43 -17.93
CA ARG A 375 25.73 0.73 -16.64
C ARG A 375 24.39 0.69 -15.89
N PRO A 376 24.21 -0.25 -14.94
CA PRO A 376 23.09 -0.23 -14.01
C PRO A 376 23.02 1.09 -13.23
N THR A 377 21.81 1.63 -13.05
CA THR A 377 21.58 2.85 -12.27
C THR A 377 20.62 2.57 -11.12
N SER A 378 20.98 3.00 -9.91
CA SER A 378 20.10 3.02 -8.74
C SER A 378 19.82 4.46 -8.32
N VAL A 379 18.54 4.87 -8.40
CA VAL A 379 18.05 6.15 -7.90
C VAL A 379 17.55 5.95 -6.47
N LEU A 380 18.09 6.71 -5.52
CA LEU A 380 17.67 6.72 -4.12
C LEU A 380 16.96 8.04 -3.85
N VAL A 381 15.64 7.97 -3.65
CA VAL A 381 14.78 9.13 -3.41
C VAL A 381 14.62 9.35 -1.91
N LEU A 382 14.92 10.54 -1.41
CA LEU A 382 14.70 10.96 -0.03
C LEU A 382 13.64 12.05 -0.02
N THR A 383 12.45 11.76 0.50
CA THR A 383 11.29 12.66 0.42
C THR A 383 10.31 12.39 1.56
N ASP A 384 9.48 13.35 1.91
CA ASP A 384 8.27 13.12 2.72
C ASP A 384 7.04 12.81 1.85
N GLY A 385 7.19 12.72 0.52
CA GLY A 385 6.16 12.20 -0.39
C GLY A 385 4.88 13.03 -0.42
N GLU A 386 4.92 14.28 0.04
CA GLU A 386 3.75 15.15 0.14
C GLU A 386 3.33 15.68 -1.25
N ALA A 387 2.89 14.82 -2.19
CA ALA A 387 2.37 15.20 -3.51
C ALA A 387 1.11 14.39 -3.91
N TYR A 388 0.15 15.03 -4.60
CA TYR A 388 -1.10 14.40 -5.04
C TYR A 388 -0.95 13.54 -6.31
N ASP A 389 0.02 13.84 -7.17
CA ASP A 389 0.22 13.18 -8.47
C ASP A 389 0.86 11.78 -8.33
N VAL A 390 0.20 10.87 -7.61
CA VAL A 390 0.69 9.50 -7.41
C VAL A 390 0.73 8.76 -8.75
N ASP A 391 -0.37 8.72 -9.50
CA ASP A 391 -0.47 7.94 -10.73
C ASP A 391 0.51 8.43 -11.81
N GLY A 392 0.68 9.74 -11.98
CA GLY A 392 1.63 10.30 -12.93
C GLY A 392 3.08 9.97 -12.55
N VAL A 393 3.42 10.02 -11.26
CA VAL A 393 4.74 9.62 -10.76
C VAL A 393 4.99 8.12 -10.99
N LEU A 394 4.03 7.26 -10.64
CA LEU A 394 4.16 5.81 -10.84
C LEU A 394 4.27 5.45 -12.32
N ALA A 395 3.53 6.13 -13.20
CA ALA A 395 3.61 5.95 -14.64
C ALA A 395 4.99 6.34 -15.20
N GLU A 396 5.55 7.49 -14.75
CA GLU A 396 6.87 7.96 -15.15
C GLU A 396 7.98 6.96 -14.76
N VAL A 397 7.95 6.48 -13.51
CA VAL A 397 8.91 5.49 -13.01
C VAL A 397 8.76 4.16 -13.75
N SER A 398 7.53 3.65 -13.89
CA SER A 398 7.27 2.39 -14.58
C SER A 398 7.71 2.44 -16.04
N GLY A 399 7.45 3.55 -16.74
CA GLY A 399 7.89 3.78 -18.11
C GLY A 399 9.41 3.78 -18.22
N ALA A 400 10.10 4.50 -17.33
CA ALA A 400 11.57 4.60 -17.35
C ALA A 400 12.28 3.28 -17.03
N VAL A 401 11.71 2.46 -16.15
CA VAL A 401 12.22 1.13 -15.80
C VAL A 401 11.99 0.15 -16.95
N LYS A 402 10.79 0.13 -17.56
CA LYS A 402 10.50 -0.72 -18.73
C LYS A 402 11.35 -0.37 -19.94
N ALA A 403 11.69 0.91 -20.12
CA ALA A 403 12.56 1.39 -21.20
C ALA A 403 14.05 1.17 -20.92
N ALA A 404 14.45 0.71 -19.73
CA ALA A 404 15.85 0.43 -19.42
C ALA A 404 16.31 -0.85 -20.15
N GLN A 405 17.56 -0.83 -20.64
CA GLN A 405 18.15 -2.01 -21.29
C GLN A 405 18.54 -3.04 -20.23
N GLU A 406 18.49 -4.33 -20.56
CA GLU A 406 18.89 -5.41 -19.64
C GLU A 406 20.32 -5.27 -19.11
N ARG A 407 21.24 -4.76 -19.95
CA ARG A 407 22.64 -4.47 -19.57
C ARG A 407 22.81 -3.23 -18.69
N ALA A 408 21.80 -2.38 -18.60
CA ALA A 408 21.80 -1.12 -17.86
C ALA A 408 20.45 -0.92 -17.16
N PRO A 409 20.07 -1.82 -16.24
CA PRO A 409 18.79 -1.77 -15.56
C PRO A 409 18.70 -0.54 -14.68
N LEU A 410 17.49 0.01 -14.56
CA LEU A 410 17.16 1.11 -13.67
C LEU A 410 16.41 0.58 -12.46
N ARG A 411 16.84 0.99 -11.27
CA ARG A 411 16.09 0.80 -10.03
C ARG A 411 15.82 2.12 -9.33
N VAL A 412 14.68 2.21 -8.67
CA VAL A 412 14.28 3.36 -7.86
C VAL A 412 13.87 2.87 -6.48
N SER A 413 14.63 3.29 -5.46
CA SER A 413 14.38 3.00 -4.05
C SER A 413 14.06 4.29 -3.30
N VAL A 414 13.30 4.21 -2.22
CA VAL A 414 12.79 5.39 -1.49
C VAL A 414 13.09 5.29 0.00
N LEU A 415 13.58 6.40 0.56
CA LEU A 415 13.59 6.67 1.99
C LEU A 415 12.52 7.72 2.27
N GLY A 416 11.39 7.27 2.80
CA GLY A 416 10.32 8.15 3.27
C GLY A 416 10.67 8.76 4.61
N ILE A 417 10.61 10.10 4.73
CA ILE A 417 11.03 10.83 5.93
C ILE A 417 9.84 11.60 6.51
N GLY A 418 9.61 11.44 7.82
CA GLY A 418 8.63 12.21 8.57
C GLY A 418 7.38 11.42 8.96
N ASN A 419 6.58 12.01 9.84
CA ASN A 419 5.42 11.37 10.48
C ASN A 419 4.14 11.41 9.63
N SER A 420 4.19 12.09 8.47
CA SER A 420 3.03 12.24 7.58
C SER A 420 3.38 11.86 6.14
N VAL A 421 4.43 11.05 5.98
CA VAL A 421 4.92 10.62 4.68
C VAL A 421 3.83 9.90 3.89
N SER A 422 3.68 10.22 2.59
CA SER A 422 2.77 9.46 1.72
C SER A 422 3.36 8.08 1.45
N THR A 423 2.95 7.11 2.26
CA THR A 423 3.34 5.71 2.10
C THR A 423 2.93 5.15 0.74
N ALA A 424 1.76 5.50 0.21
CA ALA A 424 1.33 5.09 -1.13
C ALA A 424 2.27 5.57 -2.23
N MET A 425 2.78 6.80 -2.13
CA MET A 425 3.76 7.33 -3.06
C MET A 425 5.11 6.63 -2.90
N CYS A 426 5.67 6.60 -1.68
CA CYS A 426 7.00 6.05 -1.43
C CYS A 426 7.09 4.55 -1.75
N GLU A 427 6.16 3.74 -1.25
CA GLU A 427 6.12 2.31 -1.53
C GLU A 427 5.73 2.03 -2.98
N GLY A 428 4.82 2.85 -3.54
CA GLY A 428 4.42 2.77 -4.94
C GLY A 428 5.61 2.95 -5.88
N ILE A 429 6.41 4.01 -5.67
CA ILE A 429 7.62 4.31 -6.45
C ILE A 429 8.60 3.15 -6.34
N ALA A 430 8.88 2.64 -5.13
CA ALA A 430 9.80 1.52 -4.95
C ALA A 430 9.29 0.25 -5.65
N ARG A 431 7.99 -0.03 -5.59
CA ARG A 431 7.37 -1.20 -6.23
C ARG A 431 7.50 -1.16 -7.75
N VAL A 432 7.09 -0.07 -8.39
CA VAL A 432 7.18 0.06 -9.86
C VAL A 432 8.62 0.34 -10.32
N GLY A 433 9.46 0.83 -9.41
CA GLY A 433 10.88 1.09 -9.56
C GLY A 433 11.78 -0.13 -9.40
N HIS A 434 11.22 -1.31 -9.07
CA HIS A 434 11.97 -2.52 -8.71
C HIS A 434 13.04 -2.28 -7.63
N GLY A 435 12.73 -1.40 -6.66
CA GLY A 435 13.59 -1.06 -5.53
C GLY A 435 12.96 -1.38 -4.18
N ALA A 436 13.55 -0.81 -3.13
CA ALA A 436 13.10 -0.97 -1.75
C ALA A 436 12.60 0.36 -1.18
N CYS A 437 11.68 0.29 -0.21
CA CYS A 437 11.17 1.45 0.52
C CYS A 437 11.42 1.26 2.02
N MET A 438 11.93 2.30 2.68
CA MET A 438 12.06 2.37 4.13
C MET A 438 11.49 3.69 4.64
N LEU A 439 10.82 3.67 5.79
CA LEU A 439 10.20 4.85 6.40
C LEU A 439 10.89 5.21 7.72
N VAL A 440 11.16 6.49 7.93
CA VAL A 440 11.83 7.05 9.11
C VAL A 440 10.95 8.14 9.72
N THR A 441 10.63 8.03 11.01
CA THR A 441 9.86 9.04 11.75
C THR A 441 10.77 10.16 12.27
N GLU A 442 10.20 11.30 12.64
CA GLU A 442 10.98 12.46 13.12
C GLU A 442 11.60 12.24 14.51
N GLU A 443 11.08 11.28 15.27
CA GLU A 443 11.56 10.89 16.60
C GLU A 443 12.68 9.85 16.58
N GLU A 444 12.91 9.19 15.43
CA GLU A 444 13.99 8.21 15.29
C GLU A 444 15.35 8.92 15.34
N THR A 445 16.10 8.66 16.41
CA THR A 445 17.45 9.20 16.60
C THR A 445 18.49 8.44 15.77
N THR A 446 18.25 7.16 15.50
CA THR A 446 19.07 6.28 14.65
C THR A 446 18.19 5.59 13.62
N PHE A 447 18.62 5.65 12.35
CA PHE A 447 17.99 4.95 11.23
C PHE A 447 19.05 4.44 10.24
N THR A 448 20.29 4.30 10.70
CA THR A 448 21.43 3.85 9.89
C THR A 448 21.20 2.44 9.35
N GLY A 449 20.58 1.54 10.12
CA GLY A 449 20.23 0.19 9.65
C GLY A 449 19.28 0.21 8.44
N LYS A 450 18.26 1.08 8.47
CA LYS A 450 17.31 1.26 7.34
C LYS A 450 18.01 1.78 6.09
N VAL A 451 18.90 2.76 6.25
CA VAL A 451 19.69 3.32 5.14
C VAL A 451 20.67 2.29 4.57
N ALA A 452 21.30 1.49 5.43
CA ALA A 452 22.18 0.40 5.02
C ALA A 452 21.43 -0.66 4.19
N ARG A 453 20.22 -1.04 4.60
CA ARG A 453 19.36 -1.96 3.82
C ARG A 453 18.97 -1.40 2.45
N LEU A 454 18.58 -0.12 2.38
CA LEU A 454 18.27 0.52 1.10
C LEU A 454 19.46 0.47 0.15
N LEU A 455 20.66 0.74 0.66
CA LEU A 455 21.88 0.68 -0.13
C LEU A 455 22.25 -0.75 -0.53
N GLN A 456 22.07 -1.73 0.37
CA GLN A 456 22.29 -3.14 0.08
C GLN A 456 21.35 -3.63 -1.02
N ALA A 457 20.05 -3.27 -0.95
CA ALA A 457 19.08 -3.53 -2.00
C ALA A 457 19.50 -2.87 -3.33
N ALA A 458 20.00 -1.63 -3.29
CA ALA A 458 20.45 -0.91 -4.48
C ALA A 458 21.68 -1.55 -5.14
N ARG A 459 22.58 -2.18 -4.38
CA ARG A 459 23.81 -2.83 -4.87
C ARG A 459 23.61 -4.28 -5.31
N THR A 460 22.61 -4.96 -4.76
CA THR A 460 22.35 -6.38 -5.03
C THR A 460 22.04 -6.58 -6.52
N PRO A 461 22.69 -7.50 -7.24
CA PRO A 461 22.30 -7.88 -8.60
C PRO A 461 20.85 -8.40 -8.70
N LEU A 462 20.22 -8.28 -9.87
CA LEU A 462 18.84 -8.74 -10.05
C LEU A 462 18.75 -10.26 -10.02
N ILE A 463 17.88 -10.81 -9.18
CA ILE A 463 17.46 -12.21 -9.24
C ILE A 463 16.33 -12.31 -10.26
N SER A 464 16.43 -13.30 -11.15
CA SER A 464 15.49 -13.51 -12.25
C SER A 464 14.66 -14.77 -12.03
N ASN A 465 13.59 -14.93 -12.83
CA ASN A 465 12.74 -16.12 -12.87
C ASN A 465 12.21 -16.58 -11.50
N ILE A 466 11.80 -15.62 -10.67
CA ILE A 466 11.27 -15.93 -9.35
C ILE A 466 9.84 -16.43 -9.48
N THR A 467 9.61 -17.68 -9.10
CA THR A 467 8.29 -18.34 -9.10
C THR A 467 8.06 -19.04 -7.77
N VAL A 468 6.79 -19.32 -7.45
CA VAL A 468 6.41 -20.06 -6.26
C VAL A 468 5.57 -21.25 -6.68
N ASP A 469 6.06 -22.45 -6.37
CA ASP A 469 5.29 -23.68 -6.49
C ASP A 469 4.43 -23.83 -5.23
N TRP A 470 3.12 -23.63 -5.42
CA TRP A 470 2.09 -23.78 -4.38
C TRP A 470 1.64 -25.24 -4.19
N GLY A 471 2.41 -26.21 -4.65
CA GLY A 471 2.11 -27.64 -4.56
C GLY A 471 0.90 -28.05 -5.39
N ARG A 472 0.66 -27.35 -6.50
CA ARG A 472 -0.40 -27.63 -7.48
C ARG A 472 0.25 -27.78 -8.86
N PRO A 473 -0.19 -28.74 -9.68
CA PRO A 473 0.27 -28.81 -11.07
C PRO A 473 -0.10 -27.48 -11.75
N GLU A 474 0.88 -26.81 -12.33
CA GLU A 474 0.63 -25.70 -13.24
C GLU A 474 -0.20 -26.26 -14.40
N LEU A 475 -1.46 -25.84 -14.51
CA LEU A 475 -2.16 -25.94 -15.77
C LEU A 475 -1.48 -24.91 -16.66
N GLU A 476 -0.68 -25.38 -17.62
CA GLU A 476 -0.18 -24.54 -18.70
C GLU A 476 -1.37 -23.75 -19.25
N ASP A 477 -1.25 -22.43 -19.32
CA ASP A 477 -2.21 -21.55 -19.98
C ASP A 477 -2.20 -21.84 -21.50
N GLU A 478 -2.65 -23.03 -21.92
CA GLU A 478 -3.12 -23.30 -23.27
C GLU A 478 -4.50 -22.63 -23.45
N PHE A 479 -4.51 -21.31 -23.41
CA PHE A 479 -5.49 -20.58 -24.21
C PHE A 479 -4.87 -20.36 -25.58
N GLU A 480 -4.81 -21.43 -26.39
CA GLU A 480 -4.91 -21.24 -27.82
C GLU A 480 -6.16 -20.39 -28.05
N LEU A 481 -5.97 -19.19 -28.59
CA LEU A 481 -7.05 -18.47 -29.26
C LEU A 481 -7.65 -19.45 -30.26
N VAL A 482 -8.77 -20.07 -29.90
CA VAL A 482 -9.62 -20.80 -30.82
C VAL A 482 -10.29 -19.75 -31.71
N GLY A 483 -9.50 -19.16 -32.61
CA GLY A 483 -9.94 -18.74 -33.92
C GLY A 483 -10.17 -19.97 -34.79
N LYS A 484 -10.92 -20.96 -34.30
CA LYS A 484 -11.57 -21.90 -35.22
C LYS A 484 -12.68 -21.09 -35.85
N SER A 485 -12.39 -20.59 -37.06
CA SER A 485 -13.44 -20.44 -38.06
C SER A 485 -14.27 -21.71 -38.00
N GLU A 486 -15.48 -21.60 -37.46
CA GLU A 486 -16.50 -22.60 -37.71
C GLU A 486 -16.56 -22.72 -39.23
N LYS A 487 -16.06 -23.85 -39.74
CA LYS A 487 -16.46 -24.31 -41.05
C LYS A 487 -17.97 -24.45 -40.96
N VAL A 488 -18.66 -23.40 -41.40
CA VAL A 488 -20.07 -23.47 -41.75
C VAL A 488 -20.20 -24.67 -42.67
N VAL A 489 -20.78 -25.73 -42.15
CA VAL A 489 -21.30 -26.82 -42.96
C VAL A 489 -22.43 -26.18 -43.75
N GLU A 490 -22.13 -25.80 -45.00
CA GLU A 490 -23.14 -25.43 -45.98
C GLU A 490 -24.07 -26.64 -46.17
N GLN A 491 -25.13 -26.69 -45.36
CA GLN A 491 -26.34 -27.37 -45.78
C GLN A 491 -26.93 -26.51 -46.90
N LYS A 492 -26.72 -26.97 -48.14
CA LYS A 492 -27.46 -26.48 -49.31
C LYS A 492 -28.94 -26.73 -49.10
N SER A 493 -29.63 -25.76 -48.53
CA SER A 493 -31.06 -25.57 -48.73
C SER A 493 -31.23 -24.74 -50.02
N GLU A 494 -31.81 -25.35 -51.03
CA GLU A 494 -32.23 -24.71 -52.28
C GLU A 494 -33.28 -23.63 -52.00
N GLU A 495 -32.85 -22.43 -51.65
CA GLU A 495 -33.72 -21.26 -51.67
C GLU A 495 -33.73 -20.69 -53.10
N LYS A 496 -34.86 -20.88 -53.79
CA LYS A 496 -35.19 -20.20 -55.04
C LYS A 496 -34.88 -18.71 -54.88
N GLN A 497 -33.87 -18.23 -55.60
CA GLN A 497 -33.58 -16.80 -55.74
C GLN A 497 -34.83 -16.09 -56.25
N LYS A 498 -35.56 -15.44 -55.34
CA LYS A 498 -36.55 -14.43 -55.72
C LYS A 498 -35.78 -13.31 -56.40
N SER A 499 -36.12 -13.04 -57.66
CA SER A 499 -35.65 -11.86 -58.38
C SER A 499 -35.95 -10.62 -57.55
N LEU A 500 -34.91 -9.92 -57.11
CA LEU A 500 -35.02 -8.70 -56.34
C LEU A 500 -35.68 -7.63 -57.23
N ASN A 501 -36.91 -7.25 -56.92
CA ASN A 501 -37.52 -6.08 -57.54
C ASN A 501 -36.89 -4.83 -56.92
N ILE A 502 -36.02 -4.17 -57.66
CA ILE A 502 -35.30 -2.96 -57.21
C ILE A 502 -36.17 -1.69 -57.28
N PHE A 503 -37.44 -1.82 -57.64
CA PHE A 503 -38.47 -0.77 -57.61
C PHE A 503 -39.79 -1.37 -57.11
N ASP A 504 -39.86 -1.65 -55.82
CA ASP A 504 -41.09 -2.07 -55.14
C ASP A 504 -41.80 -0.85 -54.54
N GLU A 505 -42.87 -0.38 -55.20
CA GLU A 505 -43.66 0.79 -54.76
C GLU A 505 -44.38 0.58 -53.42
N ALA A 506 -44.45 -0.66 -52.91
CA ALA A 506 -45.00 -0.95 -51.59
C ALA A 506 -43.99 -0.76 -50.45
N VAL A 507 -42.70 -0.56 -50.75
CA VAL A 507 -41.64 -0.35 -49.76
C VAL A 507 -41.49 1.15 -49.50
N ASP A 508 -41.90 1.59 -48.31
CA ASP A 508 -41.65 2.96 -47.85
C ASP A 508 -40.16 3.10 -47.46
N PRO A 509 -39.36 3.90 -48.19
CA PRO A 509 -37.93 4.08 -47.92
C PRO A 509 -37.63 4.80 -46.60
N THR A 510 -38.65 5.26 -45.87
CA THR A 510 -38.51 5.96 -44.58
C THR A 510 -38.83 5.09 -43.36
N HIS A 511 -39.27 3.84 -43.56
CA HIS A 511 -39.58 2.93 -42.45
C HIS A 511 -38.28 2.34 -41.84
N LEU A 512 -37.80 2.97 -40.77
CA LEU A 512 -36.71 2.44 -39.94
C LEU A 512 -37.27 1.44 -38.93
N ASP A 513 -36.85 0.17 -39.02
CA ASP A 513 -37.08 -0.79 -37.95
C ASP A 513 -36.47 -0.26 -36.66
N LYS A 514 -37.30 -0.15 -35.60
CA LYS A 514 -36.86 0.25 -34.26
C LYS A 514 -36.09 -0.89 -33.59
N THR A 515 -34.97 -1.30 -34.17
CA THR A 515 -34.00 -2.13 -33.47
C THR A 515 -33.16 -1.20 -32.61
N GLY A 516 -33.39 -1.21 -31.30
CA GLY A 516 -32.50 -0.56 -30.34
C GLY A 516 -31.07 -1.11 -30.47
N PRO A 517 -30.06 -0.41 -29.92
CA PRO A 517 -28.69 -0.88 -29.97
C PRO A 517 -28.59 -2.30 -29.38
N PRO A 518 -27.80 -3.21 -29.99
CA PRO A 518 -27.64 -4.56 -29.47
C PRO A 518 -27.17 -4.50 -28.01
N PRO A 519 -27.70 -5.37 -27.13
CA PRO A 519 -27.22 -5.44 -25.76
C PRO A 519 -25.70 -5.69 -25.78
N PRO A 520 -24.92 -5.04 -24.89
CA PRO A 520 -23.49 -5.28 -24.84
C PRO A 520 -23.23 -6.77 -24.62
N PRO A 521 -22.22 -7.36 -25.30
CA PRO A 521 -21.90 -8.76 -25.14
C PRO A 521 -21.68 -9.06 -23.66
N ARG A 522 -22.31 -10.13 -23.17
CA ARG A 522 -22.06 -10.61 -21.80
C ARG A 522 -20.58 -10.95 -21.70
N VAL A 523 -19.86 -10.22 -20.86
CA VAL A 523 -18.47 -10.56 -20.50
C VAL A 523 -18.53 -11.83 -19.66
N ILE A 524 -18.28 -12.98 -20.29
CA ILE A 524 -18.08 -14.24 -19.57
C ILE A 524 -16.61 -14.26 -19.17
N LEU A 525 -16.34 -13.96 -17.90
CA LEU A 525 -15.00 -14.12 -17.34
C LEU A 525 -14.68 -15.62 -17.29
N PRO A 526 -13.44 -16.04 -17.64
CA PRO A 526 -13.02 -17.42 -17.44
C PRO A 526 -13.17 -17.80 -15.96
N PRO A 527 -13.38 -19.09 -15.64
CA PRO A 527 -13.40 -19.54 -14.26
C PRO A 527 -12.08 -19.13 -13.59
N PRO A 528 -12.11 -18.67 -12.32
CA PRO A 528 -10.90 -18.28 -11.61
C PRO A 528 -9.91 -19.44 -11.59
N SER A 529 -8.63 -19.14 -11.80
CA SER A 529 -7.55 -20.12 -11.72
C SER A 529 -7.54 -20.82 -10.36
N ASP A 530 -7.08 -22.08 -10.34
CA ASP A 530 -6.95 -22.87 -9.12
C ASP A 530 -6.00 -22.23 -8.09
N VAL A 531 -5.05 -21.43 -8.58
CA VAL A 531 -4.12 -20.62 -7.79
C VAL A 531 -4.23 -19.17 -8.24
N GLN A 532 -4.59 -18.27 -7.33
CA GLN A 532 -4.55 -16.82 -7.54
C GLN A 532 -3.46 -16.21 -6.68
N GLN A 533 -2.34 -15.78 -7.29
CA GLN A 533 -1.18 -15.26 -6.58
C GLN A 533 -1.11 -13.72 -6.59
N SER A 534 -0.73 -13.14 -5.45
CA SER A 534 -0.35 -11.73 -5.34
C SER A 534 0.98 -11.58 -4.58
N PRO A 535 1.99 -10.88 -5.12
CA PRO A 535 1.99 -10.23 -6.42
C PRO A 535 2.04 -11.24 -7.57
N PHE A 536 1.44 -10.87 -8.70
CA PHE A 536 1.45 -11.70 -9.92
C PHE A 536 2.88 -11.95 -10.46
N LYS A 537 3.78 -10.97 -10.32
CA LYS A 537 5.21 -11.11 -10.66
C LYS A 537 6.08 -10.70 -9.48
N ILE A 538 6.98 -11.59 -9.07
CA ILE A 538 7.94 -11.32 -8.01
C ILE A 538 9.20 -10.73 -8.67
N ARG A 539 9.45 -9.43 -8.42
CA ARG A 539 10.58 -8.69 -9.00
C ARG A 539 11.65 -8.33 -7.97
N ASN A 540 11.27 -8.24 -6.70
CA ASN A 540 12.08 -7.67 -5.64
C ASN A 540 12.42 -8.76 -4.61
N LEU A 541 13.61 -9.34 -4.73
CA LEU A 541 14.16 -10.27 -3.74
C LEU A 541 15.52 -9.74 -3.31
N PHE A 542 15.55 -8.96 -2.23
CA PHE A 542 16.76 -8.34 -1.71
C PHE A 542 17.17 -8.98 -0.40
N PRO A 543 18.47 -9.12 -0.13
CA PRO A 543 18.94 -9.60 1.15
C PRO A 543 18.53 -8.62 2.25
N GLY A 544 18.01 -9.14 3.35
CA GLY A 544 17.60 -8.34 4.51
C GLY A 544 16.35 -7.49 4.31
N THR A 545 15.59 -7.69 3.22
CA THR A 545 14.30 -7.02 2.98
C THR A 545 13.18 -8.04 2.92
N ARG A 546 12.15 -7.90 3.74
CA ARG A 546 11.00 -8.82 3.79
C ARG A 546 10.24 -8.84 2.48
N VAL A 547 9.88 -10.06 2.07
CA VAL A 547 9.01 -10.33 0.93
C VAL A 547 7.79 -11.10 1.41
N ASN A 548 6.60 -10.64 1.01
CA ASN A 548 5.32 -11.27 1.27
C ASN A 548 4.68 -11.66 -0.07
N ILE A 549 4.30 -12.93 -0.19
CA ILE A 549 3.66 -13.51 -1.37
C ILE A 549 2.43 -14.28 -0.88
N TYR A 550 1.29 -13.99 -1.46
CA TYR A 550 0.01 -14.57 -1.13
C TYR A 550 -0.50 -15.44 -2.26
N ALA A 551 -1.26 -16.47 -1.91
CA ALA A 551 -2.07 -17.21 -2.88
C ALA A 551 -3.43 -17.59 -2.28
N ILE A 552 -4.48 -17.51 -3.09
CA ILE A 552 -5.77 -18.14 -2.80
C ILE A 552 -5.86 -19.42 -3.63
N LEU A 553 -6.02 -20.54 -2.94
CA LEU A 553 -6.22 -21.87 -3.53
C LEU A 553 -7.70 -22.25 -3.52
N GLN A 554 -8.17 -22.81 -4.64
CA GLN A 554 -9.47 -23.48 -4.70
C GLN A 554 -9.41 -24.85 -4.02
N GLY A 555 -10.36 -25.13 -3.13
CA GLY A 555 -10.49 -26.39 -2.37
C GLY A 555 -9.80 -26.37 -1.00
N ARG A 556 -10.55 -26.74 0.05
CA ARG A 556 -10.03 -26.86 1.44
C ARG A 556 -9.11 -28.07 1.67
N SER A 557 -9.27 -29.14 0.88
CA SER A 557 -8.62 -30.45 1.08
C SER A 557 -7.16 -30.52 0.61
N SER A 558 -6.58 -29.39 0.25
CA SER A 558 -5.46 -29.32 -0.69
C SER A 558 -4.44 -28.25 -0.33
N ILE A 559 -4.31 -27.99 0.97
CA ILE A 559 -3.18 -27.22 1.50
C ILE A 559 -1.93 -28.08 1.34
N PRO A 560 -0.92 -27.63 0.59
CA PRO A 560 0.33 -28.38 0.44
C PRO A 560 1.07 -28.43 1.78
N GLN A 561 1.84 -29.49 2.02
CA GLN A 561 2.70 -29.56 3.22
C GLN A 561 3.91 -28.62 3.12
N THR A 562 4.33 -28.31 1.90
CA THR A 562 5.50 -27.48 1.60
C THR A 562 5.22 -26.67 0.34
N VAL A 563 5.64 -25.40 0.37
CA VAL A 563 5.64 -24.48 -0.78
C VAL A 563 7.10 -24.21 -1.14
N THR A 564 7.44 -24.16 -2.42
CA THR A 564 8.83 -23.97 -2.85
C THR A 564 8.98 -22.69 -3.63
N LEU A 565 9.89 -21.82 -3.20
CA LEU A 565 10.28 -20.63 -3.95
C LEU A 565 11.47 -20.98 -4.85
N HIS A 566 11.34 -20.69 -6.14
CA HIS A 566 12.37 -20.87 -7.15
C HIS A 566 12.90 -19.51 -7.64
N GLY A 567 14.10 -19.50 -8.20
CA GLY A 567 14.71 -18.31 -8.81
C GLY A 567 16.03 -18.62 -9.50
N SER A 568 16.65 -17.61 -10.10
CA SER A 568 17.96 -17.75 -10.73
C SER A 568 18.84 -16.53 -10.48
N THR A 569 20.08 -16.77 -10.06
CA THR A 569 21.10 -15.72 -9.87
C THR A 569 21.64 -15.23 -11.23
N PRO A 570 22.31 -14.06 -11.28
CA PRO A 570 22.84 -13.53 -12.54
C PRO A 570 23.87 -14.41 -13.25
N ASP A 571 24.60 -15.25 -12.50
CA ASP A 571 25.56 -16.23 -13.01
C ASP A 571 24.90 -17.56 -13.44
N GLY A 572 23.57 -17.66 -13.34
CA GLY A 572 22.77 -18.80 -13.81
C GLY A 572 22.56 -19.90 -12.77
N ALA A 573 23.00 -19.72 -11.52
CA ALA A 573 22.72 -20.70 -10.46
C ALA A 573 21.24 -20.69 -10.06
N SER A 574 20.66 -21.88 -9.89
CA SER A 574 19.27 -22.04 -9.47
C SER A 574 19.10 -21.82 -7.97
N ILE A 575 18.10 -21.05 -7.58
CA ILE A 575 17.65 -20.86 -6.20
C ILE A 575 16.45 -21.76 -5.97
N SER A 576 16.44 -22.50 -4.86
CA SER A 576 15.30 -23.31 -4.43
C SER A 576 15.19 -23.26 -2.90
N LEU A 577 14.05 -22.79 -2.40
CA LEU A 577 13.77 -22.66 -0.96
C LEU A 577 12.44 -23.34 -0.62
N PRO A 578 12.46 -24.59 -0.11
CA PRO A 578 11.26 -25.24 0.41
C PRO A 578 10.89 -24.64 1.77
N VAL A 579 9.61 -24.32 1.96
CA VAL A 579 9.06 -23.74 3.20
C VAL A 579 7.87 -24.56 3.66
N PRO A 580 7.88 -25.11 4.89
CA PRO A 580 6.76 -25.87 5.42
C PRO A 580 5.54 -24.97 5.65
N VAL A 581 4.36 -25.51 5.37
CA VAL A 581 3.09 -24.80 5.56
C VAL A 581 2.50 -25.12 6.92
N THR A 582 2.16 -24.09 7.69
CA THR A 582 1.45 -24.20 8.96
C THR A 582 0.02 -23.71 8.80
N VAL A 583 -0.96 -24.52 9.25
CA VAL A 583 -2.36 -24.09 9.24
C VAL A 583 -2.61 -23.17 10.44
N SER A 584 -3.03 -21.95 10.13
CA SER A 584 -3.46 -20.94 11.08
C SER A 584 -4.56 -21.48 11.98
N ARG A 585 -4.37 -21.34 13.30
CA ARG A 585 -5.36 -21.73 14.32
C ARG A 585 -6.25 -20.56 14.76
N LEU A 586 -6.20 -19.45 14.03
CA LEU A 586 -6.79 -18.20 14.47
C LEU A 586 -8.34 -18.29 14.47
N PRO A 587 -9.00 -17.94 15.59
CA PRO A 587 -10.47 -17.98 15.71
C PRO A 587 -11.17 -16.75 15.12
N SER A 588 -10.45 -15.77 14.56
CA SER A 588 -11.00 -14.50 14.06
C SER A 588 -11.25 -14.51 12.54
N THR A 589 -12.13 -13.61 12.06
CA THR A 589 -12.43 -13.32 10.64
C THR A 589 -11.23 -13.49 9.71
N PRO A 590 -11.41 -14.01 8.48
CA PRO A 590 -10.34 -14.49 7.61
C PRO A 590 -9.44 -13.34 7.13
N ALA A 591 -8.49 -12.95 7.99
CA ALA A 591 -7.61 -11.81 7.78
C ALA A 591 -6.59 -12.11 6.69
N LEU A 592 -6.18 -13.39 6.55
CA LEU A 592 -5.26 -13.78 5.50
C LEU A 592 -5.93 -13.78 4.13
N HIS A 593 -7.18 -14.23 4.03
CA HIS A 593 -7.94 -14.09 2.78
C HIS A 593 -8.13 -12.63 2.40
N ALA A 594 -8.41 -11.76 3.38
CA ALA A 594 -8.57 -10.33 3.13
C ALA A 594 -7.27 -9.64 2.66
N LEU A 595 -6.10 -10.13 3.09
CA LEU A 595 -4.80 -9.65 2.61
C LEU A 595 -4.39 -10.26 1.26
N ALA A 596 -4.79 -11.49 0.99
CA ALA A 596 -4.49 -12.19 -0.25
C ALA A 596 -5.33 -11.73 -1.45
N ALA A 597 -6.58 -11.33 -1.18
CA ALA A 597 -7.50 -10.71 -2.14
C ALA A 597 -7.13 -9.24 -2.38
#